data_AF-A0A9W5YJJ6-F1
#
_entry.id   AF-A0A9W5YJJ6-F1
#
_cell.length_a   1.000
_cell.length_b   1.000
_cell.length_c   1.000
_cell.angle_alpha   90.00
_cell.angle_beta   90.00
_cell.angle_gamma   90.00
#
_symmetry.space_group_name_H-M   'P 1'
#
loop_
_entity.id
_entity.type
_entity.pdbx_description
1 polymer ?
#
loop_
_entity_poly.entity_id
_entity_poly.type
_entity_poly.pdbx_seq_one_letter_code
_entity_poly.pdbx_strand_id
1 'polypeptide(L)'
;MNHVSRAIQQPRAVVTRLQRYCFRRHYHLQSSPSRVLPLSPSSHRLGPRAAANTYTSNLPNTTPSYRIALRHAATMADPQFSEGTNPEQARQGLQSLQEQGWVLDEDGQGVKKTYYFKSYFKAVSFVNVVASQSSTKKHHPTMTVRIGSVDVHWTTHNPRGLSEKDLEMARHCDEAADLMGSVEQGQGKKCAPGRD
;
A
#
# COMPACT_ATOMS: atom_id res chain seq x y z
N MET A 1 -46.78 -44.36 -14.12
CA MET A 1 -45.51 -43.65 -14.41
C MET A 1 -44.63 -43.78 -13.18
N ASN A 2 -43.66 -44.69 -13.25
CA ASN A 2 -42.78 -45.07 -12.15
C ASN A 2 -41.64 -44.05 -12.06
N HIS A 3 -41.53 -43.31 -10.96
CA HIS A 3 -40.32 -42.54 -10.67
C HIS A 3 -39.53 -43.20 -9.55
N VAL A 4 -38.47 -43.87 -9.95
CA VAL A 4 -37.39 -44.37 -9.11
C VAL A 4 -36.48 -43.19 -8.80
N SER A 5 -36.47 -42.72 -7.55
CA SER A 5 -35.45 -41.78 -7.05
C SER A 5 -34.54 -42.52 -6.07
N ARG A 6 -33.47 -43.11 -6.60
CA ARG A 6 -32.34 -43.60 -5.80
C ARG A 6 -31.46 -42.41 -5.43
N ALA A 7 -31.57 -41.95 -4.18
CA ALA A 7 -30.62 -41.02 -3.59
C ALA A 7 -29.30 -41.74 -3.31
N ILE A 8 -28.22 -41.21 -3.88
CA ILE A 8 -26.85 -41.71 -3.73
C ILE A 8 -26.36 -41.36 -2.32
N GLN A 9 -25.98 -42.40 -1.56
CA GLN A 9 -25.25 -42.28 -0.31
C GLN A 9 -23.89 -41.62 -0.55
N GLN A 10 -23.59 -40.55 0.20
CA GLN A 10 -22.23 -40.07 0.40
C GLN A 10 -21.57 -40.81 1.56
N PRO A 11 -20.28 -41.18 1.43
CA PRO A 11 -19.44 -41.14 2.61
C PRO A 11 -18.05 -40.51 2.39
N ARG A 12 -17.78 -39.56 3.30
CA ARG A 12 -16.56 -39.33 4.08
C ARG A 12 -15.26 -38.90 3.38
N ALA A 13 -14.96 -37.61 3.63
CA ALA A 13 -13.74 -37.13 4.28
C ALA A 13 -12.48 -37.99 4.14
N VAL A 14 -11.55 -37.52 3.30
CA VAL A 14 -10.13 -37.84 3.41
C VAL A 14 -9.39 -36.55 3.73
N VAL A 15 -9.00 -36.43 5.00
CA VAL A 15 -8.04 -35.45 5.51
C VAL A 15 -6.65 -35.98 5.16
N THR A 16 -5.83 -35.18 4.49
CA THR A 16 -4.36 -35.33 4.49
C THR A 16 -3.76 -33.95 4.25
N ARG A 17 -3.36 -33.26 5.34
CA ARG A 17 -1.96 -33.11 5.77
C ARG A 17 -1.06 -32.57 4.64
N LEU A 18 -0.68 -31.29 4.76
CA LEU A 18 0.72 -30.83 4.75
C LEU A 18 0.75 -29.30 4.97
N GLN A 19 0.54 -28.89 6.22
CA GLN A 19 1.20 -27.70 6.75
C GLN A 19 2.62 -28.10 7.14
N ARG A 20 3.62 -27.39 6.60
CA ARG A 20 4.92 -27.05 7.20
C ARG A 20 5.85 -26.55 6.09
N TYR A 21 5.81 -25.26 5.83
CA TYR A 21 7.00 -24.58 5.30
C TYR A 21 7.47 -23.61 6.39
N CYS A 22 8.48 -24.07 7.12
CA CYS A 22 9.15 -23.29 8.14
C CYS A 22 9.99 -22.20 7.47
N PHE A 23 9.70 -20.95 7.85
CA PHE A 23 10.46 -19.76 7.54
C PHE A 23 11.80 -19.81 8.28
N ARG A 24 12.93 -19.78 7.58
CA ARG A 24 14.25 -19.60 8.21
C ARG A 24 15.11 -18.64 7.38
N ARG A 25 14.96 -17.35 7.67
CA ARG A 25 15.81 -16.28 7.13
C ARG A 25 16.90 -16.00 8.16
N HIS A 26 18.15 -16.34 7.83
CA HIS A 26 19.33 -15.96 8.62
C HIS A 26 19.71 -14.53 8.28
N TYR A 27 19.62 -13.62 9.24
CA TYR A 27 20.23 -12.29 9.13
C TYR A 27 21.57 -12.31 9.88
N HIS A 28 22.64 -12.12 9.13
CA HIS A 28 23.99 -11.93 9.64
C HIS A 28 24.11 -10.49 10.15
N LEU A 29 24.23 -10.30 11.47
CA LEU A 29 24.59 -9.03 12.09
C LEU A 29 26.10 -8.82 11.89
N GLN A 30 26.48 -7.81 11.10
CA GLN A 30 27.84 -7.27 11.09
C GLN A 30 27.89 -6.00 11.94
N SER A 31 28.73 -6.04 12.96
CA SER A 31 29.05 -4.96 13.88
C SER A 31 29.93 -3.90 13.21
N SER A 32 29.54 -2.63 13.32
CA SER A 32 30.36 -1.48 12.92
C SER A 32 31.33 -1.07 14.03
N PRO A 33 32.60 -0.74 13.73
CA PRO A 33 33.51 -0.19 14.73
C PRO A 33 33.43 1.34 14.81
N SER A 34 33.34 1.83 16.04
CA SER A 34 33.42 3.24 16.45
C SER A 34 34.76 3.87 16.05
N ARG A 35 34.72 5.05 15.42
CA ARG A 35 35.92 5.85 15.12
C ARG A 35 36.01 7.03 16.07
N VAL A 36 37.14 7.09 16.76
CA VAL A 36 37.53 8.07 17.79
C VAL A 36 37.98 9.39 17.13
N LEU A 37 37.58 10.53 17.72
CA LEU A 37 38.03 11.88 17.35
C LEU A 37 39.23 12.30 18.22
N PRO A 38 40.24 13.00 17.69
CA PRO A 38 41.24 13.69 18.49
C PRO A 38 40.93 15.18 18.67
N LEU A 39 41.22 15.67 19.88
CA LEU A 39 41.23 17.07 20.32
C LEU A 39 42.58 17.73 20.00
N SER A 40 42.57 19.03 19.70
CA SER A 40 43.73 19.92 19.94
C SER A 40 43.35 21.42 19.87
N PRO A 41 44.19 22.32 20.43
CA PRO A 41 43.70 23.47 21.18
C PRO A 41 44.08 24.87 20.63
N SER A 42 43.32 25.85 21.10
CA SER A 42 43.66 27.22 21.54
C SER A 42 44.52 28.16 20.66
N SER A 43 43.98 29.36 20.35
CA SER A 43 44.44 30.64 20.95
C SER A 43 43.87 31.91 20.30
N HIS A 44 43.30 32.76 21.16
CA HIS A 44 43.38 34.23 21.26
C HIS A 44 43.42 35.13 20.00
N ARG A 45 42.48 36.11 19.92
CA ARG A 45 42.79 37.56 20.12
C ARG A 45 41.53 38.42 20.28
N LEU A 46 41.63 39.42 21.17
CA LEU A 46 40.68 40.50 21.48
C LEU A 46 40.79 41.68 20.49
N GLY A 47 39.71 42.42 20.27
CA GLY A 47 39.71 43.77 19.67
C GLY A 47 38.29 44.33 19.38
N PRO A 48 38.05 45.66 19.39
CA PRO A 48 36.91 46.22 20.14
C PRO A 48 35.80 46.96 19.33
N ARG A 49 34.58 46.91 19.90
CA ARG A 49 33.57 47.96 20.19
C ARG A 49 33.43 49.23 19.29
N ALA A 50 32.23 49.45 18.74
CA ALA A 50 31.46 50.74 18.70
C ALA A 50 30.09 50.53 17.99
N ALA A 51 28.96 50.78 18.67
CA ALA A 51 28.06 51.95 18.56
C ALA A 51 27.20 51.98 17.26
N ALA A 52 25.92 51.62 17.33
CA ALA A 52 24.74 52.49 17.53
C ALA A 52 24.30 53.25 16.27
N ASN A 53 23.08 52.99 15.77
CA ASN A 53 21.99 53.99 15.69
C ASN A 53 20.75 53.53 14.87
N THR A 54 19.58 53.83 15.48
CA THR A 54 18.30 54.36 14.96
C THR A 54 17.69 53.81 13.65
N TYR A 55 16.48 53.22 13.66
CA TYR A 55 15.12 53.82 13.68
C TYR A 55 14.58 54.28 12.30
N THR A 56 13.31 53.91 12.06
CA THR A 56 12.36 54.33 10.99
C THR A 56 12.59 53.69 9.61
N SER A 57 11.60 53.31 8.78
CA SER A 57 10.18 53.66 8.67
C SER A 57 9.37 52.56 7.95
N ASN A 58 8.05 52.65 8.10
CA ASN A 58 6.98 51.73 7.67
C ASN A 58 6.61 51.79 6.16
N LEU A 59 6.07 50.64 5.68
CA LEU A 59 4.94 50.42 4.74
C LEU A 59 5.16 50.71 3.21
N PRO A 60 4.23 50.29 2.31
CA PRO A 60 4.15 48.94 1.72
C PRO A 60 4.20 49.01 0.17
N ASN A 61 4.83 48.05 -0.52
CA ASN A 61 4.69 47.98 -1.98
C ASN A 61 3.79 46.83 -2.42
N THR A 62 2.58 47.23 -2.78
CA THR A 62 1.55 46.48 -3.47
C THR A 62 1.94 46.35 -4.94
N THR A 63 2.05 45.13 -5.48
CA THR A 63 1.73 44.83 -6.89
C THR A 63 1.70 43.31 -7.12
N PRO A 64 0.93 42.84 -8.13
CA PRO A 64 0.16 41.62 -8.02
C PRO A 64 0.69 40.46 -8.88
N SER A 65 0.14 39.28 -8.58
CA SER A 65 -0.08 38.18 -9.53
C SER A 65 1.13 37.56 -10.21
N TYR A 66 1.63 36.47 -9.62
CA TYR A 66 1.46 35.15 -10.25
C TYR A 66 1.41 34.08 -9.16
N ARG A 67 0.20 33.72 -8.71
CA ARG A 67 0.00 32.45 -8.00
C ARG A 67 -0.08 31.33 -9.03
N ILE A 68 1.06 30.92 -9.56
CA ILE A 68 1.18 29.61 -10.23
C ILE A 68 2.39 28.90 -9.63
N ALA A 69 2.11 28.23 -8.51
CA ALA A 69 2.71 26.95 -8.17
C ALA A 69 1.90 26.35 -7.01
N LEU A 70 0.59 26.12 -7.24
CA LEU A 70 -0.03 24.98 -6.59
C LEU A 70 0.64 23.76 -7.22
N ARG A 71 1.78 23.37 -6.65
CA ARG A 71 2.18 21.97 -6.67
C ARG A 71 0.93 21.21 -6.21
N HIS A 72 0.49 20.26 -7.01
CA HIS A 72 -0.48 19.25 -6.60
C HIS A 72 0.10 18.50 -5.40
N ALA A 73 0.04 19.12 -4.21
CA ALA A 73 -0.02 18.36 -2.98
C ALA A 73 -1.37 17.67 -3.09
N ALA A 74 -1.35 16.39 -3.45
CA ALA A 74 -2.48 15.53 -3.19
C ALA A 74 -2.83 15.79 -1.73
N THR A 75 -3.96 16.44 -1.48
CA THR A 75 -4.57 16.43 -0.16
C THR A 75 -4.81 14.96 0.11
N MET A 76 -3.88 14.31 0.83
CA MET A 76 -4.10 12.96 1.27
C MET A 76 -5.34 13.04 2.14
N ALA A 77 -6.44 12.44 1.69
CA ALA A 77 -7.64 12.38 2.48
C ALA A 77 -7.29 11.78 3.84
N ASP A 78 -7.91 12.27 4.91
CA ASP A 78 -7.74 11.63 6.21
C ASP A 78 -8.51 10.30 6.20
N PRO A 79 -7.94 9.22 6.76
CA PRO A 79 -8.62 7.94 6.77
C PRO A 79 -9.89 7.98 7.63
N GLN A 80 -10.99 7.59 7.02
CA GLN A 80 -12.31 7.45 7.62
C GLN A 80 -12.58 5.96 7.90
N PHE A 81 -12.51 5.58 9.17
CA PHE A 81 -12.70 4.20 9.58
C PHE A 81 -14.17 3.83 9.75
N SER A 82 -14.51 2.60 9.36
CA SER A 82 -15.83 2.01 9.59
C SER A 82 -16.11 1.86 11.08
N GLU A 83 -17.38 2.04 11.49
CA GLU A 83 -17.81 1.83 12.87
C GLU A 83 -17.44 0.42 13.37
N GLY A 84 -16.92 0.35 14.60
CA GLY A 84 -16.43 -0.90 15.20
C GLY A 84 -14.99 -1.26 14.84
N THR A 85 -14.33 -0.50 13.96
CA THR A 85 -12.90 -0.63 13.68
C THR A 85 -12.07 0.01 14.79
N ASN A 86 -10.97 -0.62 15.21
CA ASN A 86 -10.01 0.04 16.10
C ASN A 86 -9.15 1.05 15.30
N PRO A 87 -9.32 2.37 15.51
CA PRO A 87 -8.67 3.37 14.68
C PRO A 87 -7.14 3.41 14.84
N GLU A 88 -6.60 3.07 16.01
CA GLU A 88 -5.16 3.07 16.23
C GLU A 88 -4.48 1.93 15.47
N GLN A 89 -5.03 0.72 15.62
CA GLN A 89 -4.53 -0.47 14.92
C GLN A 89 -4.72 -0.34 13.41
N ALA A 90 -5.87 0.19 12.96
CA ALA A 90 -6.14 0.40 11.54
C ALA A 90 -5.21 1.44 10.91
N ARG A 91 -4.87 2.53 11.62
CA ARG A 91 -3.86 3.51 11.17
C ARG A 91 -2.48 2.90 11.00
N GLN A 92 -2.03 2.10 11.97
CA GLN A 92 -0.75 1.39 11.86
C GLN A 92 -0.76 0.44 10.66
N GLY A 93 -1.84 -0.32 10.48
CA GLY A 93 -2.00 -1.23 9.36
C GLY A 93 -2.00 -0.51 8.00
N LEU A 94 -2.66 0.65 7.91
CA LEU A 94 -2.66 1.50 6.74
C LEU A 94 -1.25 2.04 6.43
N GLN A 95 -0.53 2.53 7.43
CA GLN A 95 0.84 3.04 7.25
C GLN A 95 1.77 1.97 6.64
N SER A 96 1.70 0.73 7.15
CA SER A 96 2.48 -0.38 6.59
C SER A 96 2.09 -0.73 5.15
N LEU A 97 0.83 -0.56 4.76
CA LEU A 97 0.39 -0.76 3.38
C LEU A 97 0.85 0.38 2.47
N GLN A 98 0.88 1.62 2.97
CA GLN A 98 1.38 2.77 2.23
C GLN A 98 2.87 2.62 1.88
N GLU A 99 3.67 2.09 2.79
CA GLU A 99 5.07 1.73 2.52
C GLU A 99 5.21 0.66 1.41
N GLN A 100 4.17 -0.15 1.21
CA GLN A 100 4.07 -1.16 0.16
C GLN A 100 3.36 -0.64 -1.11
N GLY A 101 3.12 0.66 -1.23
CA GLY A 101 2.55 1.29 -2.42
C GLY A 101 1.03 1.22 -2.53
N TRP A 102 0.31 0.89 -1.45
CA TRP A 102 -1.13 1.15 -1.38
C TRP A 102 -1.39 2.62 -1.14
N VAL A 103 -2.45 3.14 -1.76
CA VAL A 103 -2.88 4.52 -1.57
C VAL A 103 -4.27 4.55 -0.96
N LEU A 104 -4.53 5.54 -0.11
CA LEU A 104 -5.88 5.81 0.35
C LEU A 104 -6.71 6.35 -0.82
N ASP A 105 -7.99 5.98 -0.88
CA ASP A 105 -8.90 6.56 -1.87
C ASP A 105 -9.21 8.03 -1.56
N GLU A 106 -9.88 8.67 -2.51
CA GLU A 106 -10.17 10.10 -2.50
C GLU A 106 -11.11 10.48 -1.34
N ASP A 107 -11.98 9.55 -0.94
CA ASP A 107 -12.94 9.72 0.15
C ASP A 107 -12.36 9.35 1.53
N GLY A 108 -11.16 8.77 1.57
CA GLY A 108 -10.53 8.27 2.80
C GLY A 108 -11.15 6.97 3.36
N GLN A 109 -12.06 6.33 2.63
CA GLN A 109 -12.87 5.19 3.08
C GLN A 109 -12.39 3.84 2.55
N GLY A 110 -11.32 3.83 1.75
CA GLY A 110 -10.82 2.64 1.10
C GLY A 110 -9.34 2.74 0.74
N VAL A 111 -8.78 1.63 0.28
CA VAL A 111 -7.40 1.54 -0.19
C VAL A 111 -7.32 0.95 -1.59
N LYS A 112 -6.43 1.51 -2.41
CA LYS A 112 -6.25 1.17 -3.82
C LYS A 112 -4.80 0.81 -4.11
N LYS A 113 -4.59 -0.15 -5.00
CA LYS A 113 -3.27 -0.47 -5.58
C LYS A 113 -3.43 -1.10 -6.97
N THR A 114 -2.49 -0.80 -7.85
CA THR A 114 -2.38 -1.44 -9.16
C THR A 114 -1.23 -2.42 -9.18
N TYR A 115 -1.50 -3.65 -9.61
CA TYR A 115 -0.50 -4.69 -9.82
C TYR A 115 -0.22 -4.85 -11.31
N TYR A 116 1.03 -5.14 -11.67
CA TYR A 116 1.43 -5.34 -13.06
C TYR A 116 1.98 -6.75 -13.28
N PHE A 117 1.73 -7.30 -14.48
CA PHE A 117 2.11 -8.67 -14.83
C PHE A 117 2.61 -8.78 -16.27
N LYS A 118 3.57 -9.68 -16.51
CA LYS A 118 4.11 -9.95 -17.86
C LYS A 118 3.14 -10.70 -18.78
N SER A 119 2.03 -11.24 -18.27
CA SER A 119 1.01 -11.88 -19.08
C SER A 119 -0.39 -11.67 -18.52
N TYR A 120 -1.38 -11.66 -19.41
CA TYR A 120 -2.78 -11.57 -19.04
C TYR A 120 -3.22 -12.78 -18.21
N PHE A 121 -2.70 -13.98 -18.51
CA PHE A 121 -2.99 -15.19 -17.73
C PHE A 121 -2.55 -15.05 -16.27
N LYS A 122 -1.40 -14.43 -16.00
CA LYS A 122 -0.94 -14.16 -14.62
C LYS A 122 -1.85 -13.14 -13.92
N ALA A 123 -2.28 -12.09 -14.62
CA ALA A 123 -3.23 -11.12 -14.09
C ALA A 123 -4.56 -11.78 -13.69
N VAL A 124 -5.13 -12.63 -14.54
CA VAL A 124 -6.37 -13.37 -14.23
C VAL A 124 -6.15 -14.40 -13.12
N SER A 125 -4.98 -15.05 -13.08
CA SER A 125 -4.65 -15.99 -12.00
C SER A 125 -4.58 -15.29 -10.65
N PHE A 126 -3.99 -14.09 -10.58
CA PHE A 126 -4.01 -13.22 -9.40
C PHE A 126 -5.44 -12.90 -8.96
N VAL A 127 -6.30 -12.47 -9.90
CA VAL A 127 -7.71 -12.17 -9.62
C VAL A 127 -8.44 -13.38 -9.02
N ASN A 128 -8.20 -14.58 -9.54
CA ASN A 128 -8.84 -15.79 -9.04
C ASN A 128 -8.42 -16.14 -7.60
N VAL A 129 -7.14 -15.94 -7.25
CA VAL A 129 -6.65 -16.13 -5.88
C VAL A 129 -7.34 -15.15 -4.94
N VAL A 130 -7.37 -13.86 -5.30
CA VAL A 130 -8.04 -12.82 -4.50
C VAL A 130 -9.53 -13.11 -4.36
N ALA A 131 -10.21 -13.50 -5.45
CA ALA A 131 -11.62 -13.84 -5.45
C ALA A 131 -11.95 -15.04 -4.53
N SER A 132 -11.10 -16.07 -4.52
CA SER A 132 -11.27 -17.22 -3.62
C SER A 132 -11.22 -16.78 -2.15
N GLN A 133 -10.23 -15.99 -1.77
CA GLN A 133 -10.10 -15.51 -0.39
C GLN A 133 -11.23 -14.53 -0.01
N SER A 134 -11.65 -13.69 -0.95
CA SER A 134 -12.78 -12.76 -0.79
C SER A 134 -14.07 -13.51 -0.42
N SER A 135 -14.33 -14.64 -1.08
CA SER A 135 -15.47 -15.51 -0.78
C SER A 135 -15.40 -16.10 0.63
N THR A 136 -14.23 -16.62 1.04
CA THR A 136 -14.01 -17.14 2.40
C THR A 136 -14.20 -16.06 3.47
N LYS A 137 -13.73 -14.84 3.21
CA LYS A 137 -13.83 -13.70 4.14
C LYS A 137 -15.18 -12.98 4.09
N LYS A 138 -16.02 -13.30 3.10
CA LYS A 138 -17.27 -12.58 2.80
C LYS A 138 -17.05 -11.07 2.67
N HIS A 139 -15.95 -10.70 2.00
CA HIS A 139 -15.52 -9.32 1.79
C HIS A 139 -14.97 -9.22 0.39
N HIS A 140 -15.52 -8.33 -0.44
CA HIS A 140 -15.26 -8.34 -1.88
C HIS A 140 -14.65 -7.00 -2.33
N PRO A 141 -13.62 -7.03 -3.18
CA PRO A 141 -13.05 -5.82 -3.74
C PRO A 141 -13.80 -5.39 -4.99
N THR A 142 -13.58 -4.16 -5.40
CA THR A 142 -13.70 -3.79 -6.82
C THR A 142 -12.37 -4.09 -7.50
N MET A 143 -12.36 -4.90 -8.57
CA MET A 143 -11.17 -5.19 -9.36
C MET A 143 -11.39 -4.85 -10.83
N THR A 144 -10.44 -4.13 -11.44
CA THR A 144 -10.44 -3.84 -12.88
C THR A 144 -9.24 -4.49 -13.53
N VAL A 145 -9.48 -5.48 -14.39
CA VAL A 145 -8.43 -6.18 -15.13
C VAL A 145 -8.18 -5.46 -16.46
N ARG A 146 -6.92 -5.12 -16.71
CA ARG A 146 -6.44 -4.59 -17.98
C ARG A 146 -5.33 -5.48 -18.54
N ILE A 147 -4.93 -5.20 -19.77
CA ILE A 147 -3.79 -5.86 -20.40
C ILE A 147 -2.54 -5.55 -19.57
N GLY A 148 -2.02 -6.58 -18.88
CA GLY A 148 -0.79 -6.48 -18.10
C GLY A 148 -0.93 -5.80 -16.73
N SER A 149 -2.14 -5.46 -16.28
CA SER A 149 -2.35 -4.90 -14.94
C SER A 149 -3.71 -5.23 -14.32
N VAL A 150 -3.79 -5.17 -13.00
CA VAL A 150 -5.05 -5.28 -12.23
C VAL A 150 -5.10 -4.16 -11.21
N ASP A 151 -6.13 -3.32 -11.28
CA ASP A 151 -6.44 -2.39 -10.19
C ASP A 151 -7.30 -3.10 -9.16
N VAL A 152 -6.97 -2.91 -7.89
CA VAL A 152 -7.72 -3.44 -6.75
C VAL A 152 -8.11 -2.28 -5.85
N HIS A 153 -9.38 -2.25 -5.46
CA HIS A 153 -9.92 -1.30 -4.49
C HIS A 153 -10.70 -2.06 -3.39
N TRP A 154 -10.31 -1.83 -2.15
CA TRP A 154 -10.95 -2.36 -0.95
C TRP A 154 -11.61 -1.24 -0.16
N THR A 155 -12.88 -1.42 0.18
CA THR A 155 -13.64 -0.55 1.09
C THR A 155 -14.75 -1.36 1.75
N THR A 156 -15.16 -0.97 2.97
CA THR A 156 -16.30 -1.58 3.65
C THR A 156 -17.55 -0.73 3.42
N HIS A 157 -18.58 -1.35 2.83
CA HIS A 157 -19.83 -0.65 2.51
C HIS A 157 -20.76 -0.47 3.72
N ASN A 158 -20.69 -1.35 4.72
CA ASN A 158 -21.55 -1.31 5.90
C ASN A 158 -20.90 -1.93 7.16
N PRO A 159 -20.75 -1.17 8.26
CA PRO A 159 -20.84 0.29 8.31
C PRO A 159 -19.82 0.91 7.34
N ARG A 160 -20.16 2.06 6.74
CA ARG A 160 -19.33 2.66 5.68
C ARG A 160 -17.96 3.11 6.25
N GLY A 161 -16.87 2.79 5.56
CA GLY A 161 -15.52 3.28 5.87
C GLY A 161 -14.44 2.22 5.68
N LEU A 162 -13.19 2.57 5.94
CA LEU A 162 -12.07 1.65 5.93
C LEU A 162 -12.10 0.75 7.17
N SER A 163 -12.01 -0.56 7.01
CA SER A 163 -12.00 -1.52 8.13
C SER A 163 -10.75 -2.41 8.15
N GLU A 164 -10.57 -3.15 9.25
CA GLU A 164 -9.51 -4.15 9.36
C GLU A 164 -9.58 -5.24 8.27
N LYS A 165 -10.79 -5.55 7.76
CA LYS A 165 -10.94 -6.52 6.66
C LYS A 165 -10.36 -6.02 5.35
N ASP A 166 -10.49 -4.71 5.08
CA ASP A 166 -9.88 -4.07 3.91
C ASP A 166 -8.36 -4.19 4.00
N LEU A 167 -7.79 -3.90 5.17
CA LEU A 167 -6.35 -3.97 5.42
C LEU A 167 -5.83 -5.42 5.35
N GLU A 168 -6.57 -6.40 5.89
CA GLU A 168 -6.22 -7.81 5.80
C GLU A 168 -6.21 -8.29 4.34
N MET A 169 -7.26 -7.96 3.59
CA MET A 169 -7.39 -8.39 2.21
C MET A 169 -6.40 -7.67 1.27
N ALA A 170 -6.02 -6.44 1.58
CA ALA A 170 -4.94 -5.74 0.90
C ALA A 170 -3.60 -6.49 1.04
N ARG A 171 -3.22 -6.91 2.26
CA ARG A 171 -2.01 -7.72 2.47
C ARG A 171 -2.07 -9.06 1.71
N HIS A 172 -3.23 -9.70 1.69
CA HIS A 172 -3.40 -10.92 0.91
C HIS A 172 -3.18 -10.69 -0.59
N CYS A 173 -3.56 -9.52 -1.12
CA CYS A 173 -3.26 -9.18 -2.51
C CYS A 173 -1.74 -9.04 -2.74
N ASP A 174 -0.99 -8.46 -1.80
CA ASP A 174 0.48 -8.38 -1.93
C ASP A 174 1.09 -9.79 -2.00
N GLU A 175 0.70 -10.69 -1.11
CA GLU A 175 1.14 -12.10 -1.13
C GLU A 175 0.77 -12.83 -2.43
N ALA A 176 -0.47 -12.64 -2.90
CA ALA A 176 -0.95 -13.25 -4.14
C ALA A 176 -0.20 -12.70 -5.37
N ALA A 177 0.11 -11.40 -5.37
CA ALA A 177 0.85 -10.75 -6.44
C ALA A 177 2.28 -11.27 -6.52
N ASP A 178 2.95 -11.43 -5.38
CA ASP A 178 4.28 -12.02 -5.29
C ASP A 178 4.29 -13.46 -5.81
N LEU A 179 3.33 -14.29 -5.39
CA LEU A 179 3.19 -15.66 -5.85
C LEU A 179 2.98 -15.74 -7.38
N MET A 180 2.24 -14.79 -7.95
CA MET A 180 1.99 -14.74 -9.38
C MET A 180 3.15 -14.14 -10.19
N GLY A 181 4.16 -13.56 -9.52
CA GLY A 181 5.29 -12.92 -10.17
C GLY A 181 4.92 -11.56 -10.74
N SER A 182 4.34 -10.71 -9.89
CA SER A 182 4.11 -9.31 -10.22
C SER A 182 5.43 -8.60 -10.56
N VAL A 183 5.31 -7.53 -11.34
CA VAL A 183 6.45 -6.74 -11.82
C VAL A 183 6.23 -5.27 -11.55
N GLU A 184 7.30 -4.49 -11.66
CA GLU A 184 7.24 -3.04 -11.53
C GLU A 184 6.38 -2.39 -12.62
N GLN A 185 5.86 -1.20 -12.31
CA GLN A 185 5.11 -0.39 -13.25
C GLN A 185 5.91 -0.19 -14.56
N GLY A 186 5.27 -0.44 -15.70
CA GLY A 186 5.90 -0.32 -17.02
C GLY A 186 6.53 -1.61 -17.56
N GLN A 187 6.77 -2.62 -16.71
CA GLN A 187 7.22 -3.96 -17.15
C GLN A 187 6.06 -4.90 -17.49
N GLY A 188 4.83 -4.50 -17.16
CA GLY A 188 3.62 -5.21 -17.56
C GLY A 188 3.47 -5.27 -19.08
N LYS A 189 3.02 -6.41 -19.61
CA LYS A 189 2.87 -6.58 -21.06
C LYS A 189 1.80 -5.63 -21.57
N LYS A 190 2.18 -4.72 -22.48
CA LYS A 190 1.24 -3.98 -23.34
C LYS A 190 0.94 -4.87 -24.55
N CYS A 191 -0.29 -4.86 -25.05
CA CYS A 191 -0.57 -5.52 -26.33
C CYS A 191 0.29 -4.84 -27.39
N ALA A 192 1.28 -5.57 -27.91
CA ALA A 192 1.88 -5.21 -29.19
C ALA A 192 0.84 -5.53 -30.29
N PRO A 193 0.79 -4.78 -31.39
CA PRO A 193 0.08 -5.24 -32.57
C PRO A 193 0.63 -6.63 -32.92
N GLY A 194 -0.26 -7.63 -32.97
CA GLY A 194 0.11 -8.97 -33.42
C GLY A 194 0.76 -8.86 -34.79
N ARG A 195 1.81 -9.64 -35.05
CA ARG A 195 2.20 -9.94 -36.42
C ARG A 195 1.36 -11.14 -36.83
N ASP A 196 0.46 -10.87 -37.76
CA ASP A 196 -0.51 -11.74 -38.42
C ASP A 196 0.15 -13.03 -38.96
#